data_AF-A0A9E3FY32-F1
#
_entry.id   AF-A0A9E3FY32-F1
#
_cell.length_a   1.000
_cell.length_b   1.000
_cell.length_c   1.000
_cell.angle_alpha   90.00
_cell.angle_beta   90.00
_cell.angle_gamma   90.00
#
_symmetry.space_group_name_H-M   'P 1'
#
loop_
_entity.id
_entity.type
_entity.pdbx_description
1 polymer ?
#
loop_
_entity_poly.entity_id
_entity_poly.type
_entity_poly.pdbx_seq_one_letter_code
_entity_poly.pdbx_strand_id
1 'polypeptide(L)'
;MRPWEVVAPRPWETQQPVYAHTVAIHRPNVNTSAGDRGYSGVTRSNEGVVATGLPASIQVKSRGGEPDASIPADAYGRASFVIFVPASAVTEGEIAENDIAVDDLGKRYQIAAAEWTPLGYQLLTDLLKP
;
A
#
# COMPACT_ATOMS: atom_id res chain seq x y z
N MET A 1 24.68 25.37 31.67
CA MET A 1 23.88 25.45 30.42
C MET A 1 22.54 26.05 30.77
N ARG A 2 22.09 27.06 30.02
CA ARG A 2 20.83 27.75 30.32
C ARG A 2 19.66 27.00 29.67
N PRO A 3 18.47 26.90 30.30
CA PRO A 3 17.35 26.09 29.79
C PRO A 3 16.84 26.46 28.38
N TRP A 4 17.06 27.70 27.93
CA TRP A 4 16.62 28.19 26.62
C TRP A 4 17.69 28.07 25.51
N GLU A 5 18.87 27.54 25.82
CA GLU A 5 19.93 27.26 24.85
C GLU A 5 19.79 25.85 24.23
N VAL A 6 18.83 25.04 24.68
CA VAL A 6 18.50 23.76 24.06
C VAL A 6 17.68 24.05 22.79
N VAL A 7 18.39 24.41 21.73
CA VAL A 7 17.80 24.53 20.39
C VAL A 7 17.45 23.12 19.94
N ALA A 8 16.18 22.87 19.62
CA ALA A 8 15.79 21.60 19.03
C ALA A 8 16.65 21.32 17.78
N PRO A 9 17.10 20.06 17.56
CA PRO A 9 17.94 19.73 16.42
C PRO A 9 17.24 20.16 15.14
N ARG A 10 18.02 20.73 14.21
CA ARG A 10 17.45 21.28 13.00
C ARG A 10 16.96 20.14 12.09
N PRO A 11 15.94 20.36 11.25
CA PRO A 11 15.39 19.30 10.41
C PRO A 11 16.43 18.65 9.48
N TRP A 12 17.44 19.39 9.03
CA TRP A 12 18.55 18.87 8.21
C TRP A 12 19.67 18.18 9.01
N GLU A 13 19.68 18.32 10.34
CA GLU A 13 20.58 17.60 11.24
C GLU A 13 19.96 16.25 11.65
N THR A 14 18.65 16.09 11.49
CA THR A 14 17.92 14.86 11.79
C THR A 14 17.72 14.05 10.52
N GLN A 15 18.31 12.85 10.44
CA GLN A 15 17.98 11.93 9.34
C GLN A 15 16.55 11.43 9.50
N GLN A 16 15.65 11.88 8.61
CA GLN A 16 14.33 11.26 8.47
C GLN A 16 14.44 10.04 7.54
N PRO A 17 13.92 8.87 7.95
CA PRO A 17 13.89 7.69 7.08
C PRO A 17 12.93 7.95 5.92
N VAL A 18 13.42 7.77 4.69
CA VAL A 18 12.62 7.89 3.46
C VAL A 18 11.50 6.82 3.41
N TYR A 19 11.75 5.67 4.05
CA TYR A 19 10.83 4.55 4.17
C TYR A 19 10.41 4.38 5.64
N ALA A 20 9.43 5.17 6.07
CA ALA A 20 8.97 5.15 7.45
C ALA A 20 8.06 3.95 7.78
N HIS A 21 7.53 3.26 6.77
CA HIS A 21 6.56 2.19 6.92
C HIS A 21 7.13 0.84 6.51
N THR A 22 6.47 -0.22 6.96
CA THR A 22 6.73 -1.59 6.53
C THR A 22 5.47 -2.17 5.92
N VAL A 23 5.61 -2.87 4.79
CA VAL A 23 4.49 -3.51 4.10
C VAL A 23 4.72 -5.00 3.90
N ALA A 24 3.62 -5.75 3.94
CA ALA A 24 3.55 -7.13 3.49
C ALA A 24 2.72 -7.22 2.21
N ILE A 25 3.16 -8.06 1.27
CA ILE A 25 2.49 -8.29 0.00
C ILE A 25 1.87 -9.68 0.03
N HIS A 26 0.57 -9.72 -0.29
CA HIS A 26 -0.24 -10.92 -0.32
C HIS A 26 -0.84 -11.10 -1.71
N ARG A 27 -0.80 -12.31 -2.23
CA ARG A 27 -1.41 -12.66 -3.52
C ARG A 27 -2.72 -13.39 -3.28
N PRO A 28 -3.84 -12.91 -3.81
CA PRO A 28 -5.10 -13.66 -3.78
C PRO A 28 -4.94 -14.99 -4.53
N ASN A 29 -5.28 -16.10 -3.90
CA ASN A 29 -5.32 -17.39 -4.60
C ASN A 29 -6.56 -17.43 -5.51
N VAL A 30 -6.33 -17.70 -6.79
CA VAL A 30 -7.40 -18.08 -7.71
C VAL A 30 -7.70 -19.55 -7.45
N ASN A 31 -8.83 -19.85 -6.80
CA ASN A 31 -9.28 -21.23 -6.65
C ASN A 31 -9.47 -21.86 -8.04
N THR A 32 -8.59 -22.79 -8.40
CA THR A 32 -8.59 -23.51 -9.68
C THR A 32 -9.54 -24.72 -9.69
N SER A 33 -10.26 -24.96 -8.59
CA SER A 33 -11.26 -26.04 -8.52
C SER A 33 -12.50 -25.71 -9.35
N ALA A 34 -12.61 -26.32 -10.52
CA ALA A 34 -13.84 -26.36 -11.30
C ALA A 34 -14.88 -27.22 -10.55
N GLY A 35 -15.87 -26.60 -9.91
CA GLY A 35 -16.94 -27.36 -9.25
C GLY A 35 -17.93 -26.55 -8.41
N ASP A 36 -17.51 -25.45 -7.80
CA ASP A 36 -18.43 -24.62 -7.01
C ASP A 36 -17.96 -23.16 -7.01
N ARG A 37 -18.49 -22.36 -7.94
CA ARG A 37 -18.26 -20.91 -7.97
C ARG A 37 -19.35 -20.22 -7.14
N GLY A 38 -19.30 -20.41 -5.83
CA GLY A 38 -19.86 -19.42 -4.92
C GLY A 38 -19.20 -18.07 -5.20
N TYR A 39 -19.95 -16.98 -5.15
CA TYR A 39 -19.44 -15.60 -5.22
C TYR A 39 -18.42 -15.38 -4.10
N SER A 40 -17.18 -15.81 -4.31
CA SER A 40 -16.11 -15.68 -3.33
C SER A 40 -15.42 -14.36 -3.61
N GLY A 41 -15.86 -13.31 -2.92
CA GLY A 41 -15.10 -12.08 -2.83
C GLY A 41 -13.68 -12.38 -2.31
N VAL A 42 -12.75 -11.46 -2.56
CA VAL A 42 -11.37 -11.61 -2.09
C VAL A 42 -11.37 -11.65 -0.56
N THR A 43 -11.33 -12.86 0.00
CA THR A 43 -11.37 -13.08 1.45
C THR A 43 -9.95 -13.27 1.94
N ARG A 44 -9.64 -12.66 3.09
CA ARG A 44 -8.33 -12.71 3.75
C ARG A 44 -7.82 -14.13 3.98
N SER A 45 -8.74 -15.10 4.08
CA SER A 45 -8.46 -16.52 4.26
C SER A 45 -7.86 -17.22 3.05
N ASN A 46 -7.92 -16.62 1.86
CA ASN A 46 -7.41 -17.24 0.63
C ASN A 46 -6.23 -16.48 0.01
N GLU A 47 -5.44 -15.79 0.83
CA GLU A 47 -4.28 -14.99 0.40
C GLU A 47 -2.96 -15.72 0.71
N GLY A 48 -2.12 -15.94 -0.30
CA GLY A 48 -0.75 -16.41 -0.13
C GLY A 48 0.19 -15.25 0.18
N VAL A 49 1.15 -15.45 1.10
CA VAL A 49 2.17 -14.44 1.38
C VAL A 49 3.21 -14.45 0.26
N VAL A 50 3.44 -13.30 -0.37
CA VAL A 50 4.49 -13.11 -1.39
C VAL A 50 5.76 -12.60 -0.73
N ALA A 51 5.65 -11.50 0.01
CA ALA A 51 6.76 -10.84 0.67
C ALA A 51 6.30 -10.21 1.99
N THR A 52 7.20 -10.10 2.96
CA THR A 52 6.92 -9.48 4.26
C THR A 52 8.09 -8.63 4.71
N GLY A 53 7.82 -7.63 5.55
CA GLY A 53 8.89 -6.81 6.11
C GLY A 53 9.52 -5.84 5.12
N LEU A 54 8.83 -5.51 4.02
CA LEU A 54 9.38 -4.62 3.00
C LEU A 54 9.34 -3.17 3.49
N PRO A 55 10.47 -2.44 3.48
CA PRO A 55 10.46 -1.01 3.76
C PRO A 55 9.70 -0.28 2.67
N ALA A 56 8.79 0.63 3.05
CA ALA A 56 7.97 1.36 2.11
C ALA A 56 7.75 2.81 2.50
N SER A 57 7.51 3.64 1.48
CA SER A 57 6.99 5.00 1.63
C SER A 57 5.56 5.03 1.10
N ILE A 58 4.61 5.49 1.90
CA ILE A 58 3.18 5.51 1.55
C ILE A 58 2.73 6.97 1.42
N GLN A 59 2.22 7.34 0.26
CA GLN A 59 1.78 8.70 -0.05
C GLN A 59 0.36 8.71 -0.59
N VAL A 60 -0.43 9.69 -0.19
CA VAL A 60 -1.77 9.89 -0.77
C VAL A 60 -1.60 10.48 -2.17
N LYS A 61 -2.12 9.80 -3.19
CA LYS A 61 -2.17 10.34 -4.56
C LYS A 61 -3.44 11.14 -4.80
N SER A 62 -4.57 10.56 -4.43
CA SER A 62 -5.88 11.20 -4.56
C SER A 62 -6.77 10.75 -3.42
N ARG A 63 -7.46 11.71 -2.82
CA ARG A 63 -8.59 11.43 -1.94
C ARG A 63 -9.80 11.39 -2.89
N GLY A 64 -10.40 10.21 -3.07
CA GLY A 64 -11.46 10.05 -4.05
C GLY A 64 -12.55 11.12 -3.93
N GLY A 65 -13.03 11.59 -5.08
CA GLY A 65 -13.94 12.72 -5.17
C GLY A 65 -15.34 12.43 -4.63
N GLU A 66 -16.14 13.50 -4.55
CA GLU A 66 -17.58 13.38 -4.36
C GLU A 66 -18.19 12.53 -5.49
N PRO A 67 -19.21 11.71 -5.17
CA PRO A 67 -19.92 10.94 -6.18
C PRO A 67 -20.56 11.90 -7.20
N ASP A 68 -20.39 11.59 -8.49
CA ASP A 68 -20.88 12.42 -9.60
C ASP A 68 -22.41 12.60 -9.56
N ALA A 69 -23.12 11.64 -8.96
CA ALA A 69 -24.58 11.68 -8.80
C ALA A 69 -25.05 12.55 -7.61
N SER A 70 -24.16 13.04 -6.73
CA SER A 70 -24.49 13.77 -5.50
C SER A 70 -25.58 13.09 -4.64
N ILE A 71 -25.67 11.76 -4.71
CA ILE A 71 -26.63 11.00 -3.92
C ILE A 71 -25.99 10.74 -2.55
N PRO A 72 -26.69 11.05 -1.43
CA PRO A 72 -26.15 10.91 -0.08
C PRO A 72 -25.69 9.49 0.31
N ALA A 73 -26.02 8.48 -0.49
CA ALA A 73 -25.68 7.07 -0.28
C ALA A 73 -24.70 6.50 -1.31
N ASP A 74 -24.25 7.31 -2.28
CA ASP A 74 -23.29 6.84 -3.26
C ASP A 74 -21.88 6.77 -2.65
N ALA A 75 -21.15 5.73 -3.04
CA ALA A 75 -19.84 5.49 -2.47
C ALA A 75 -18.89 6.59 -2.95
N TYR A 76 -18.39 7.41 -2.01
CA TYR A 76 -17.24 8.29 -2.26
C TYR A 76 -16.15 7.51 -3.02
N GLY A 77 -15.52 8.20 -3.98
CA GLY A 77 -14.46 7.62 -4.78
C GLY A 77 -13.40 6.96 -3.90
N ARG A 78 -12.79 5.88 -4.39
CA ARG A 78 -11.72 5.22 -3.64
C ARG A 78 -10.54 6.18 -3.49
N ALA A 79 -9.96 6.24 -2.29
CA ALA A 79 -8.72 6.96 -2.09
C ALA A 79 -7.57 6.12 -2.68
N SER A 80 -6.81 6.73 -3.57
CA SER A 80 -5.65 6.10 -4.21
C SER A 80 -4.36 6.57 -3.54
N PHE A 81 -3.46 5.62 -3.32
CA PHE A 81 -2.17 5.81 -2.67
C PHE A 81 -1.05 5.35 -3.59
N VAL A 82 0.09 6.01 -3.51
CA VAL A 82 1.35 5.52 -4.10
C VAL A 82 2.16 4.90 -2.97
N ILE A 83 2.50 3.63 -3.14
CA ILE A 83 3.40 2.90 -2.25
C ILE A 83 4.71 2.68 -3.01
N PHE A 84 5.81 3.18 -2.46
CA PHE A 84 7.13 3.02 -3.04
C PHE A 84 7.95 2.02 -2.22
N VAL A 85 8.48 1.00 -2.89
CA VAL A 85 9.32 -0.06 -2.29
C VAL A 85 10.68 -0.05 -2.98
N PRO A 86 11.81 0.04 -2.25
CA PRO A 86 13.12 0.17 -2.86
C PRO A 86 13.58 -1.12 -3.53
N ALA A 87 14.30 -1.01 -4.65
CA ALA A 87 14.90 -2.14 -5.37
C ALA A 87 15.88 -2.96 -4.52
N SER A 88 16.39 -2.41 -3.42
CA SER A 88 17.24 -3.14 -2.47
C SER A 88 16.48 -4.18 -1.63
N ALA A 89 15.15 -4.10 -1.58
CA ALA A 89 14.31 -4.97 -0.76
C ALA A 89 13.46 -5.96 -1.56
N VAL A 90 13.40 -5.82 -2.90
CA VAL A 90 12.48 -6.58 -3.75
C VAL A 90 13.08 -6.76 -5.15
N THR A 91 12.75 -7.86 -5.79
CA THR A 91 13.20 -8.16 -7.16
C THR A 91 12.14 -7.82 -8.19
N GLU A 92 12.56 -7.44 -9.40
CA GLU A 92 11.64 -7.28 -10.53
C GLU A 92 10.85 -8.57 -10.80
N GLY A 93 9.54 -8.42 -10.96
CA GLY A 93 8.57 -9.51 -11.15
C GLY A 93 7.99 -10.12 -9.87
N GLU A 94 8.49 -9.73 -8.69
CA GLU A 94 8.02 -10.28 -7.41
C GLU A 94 6.62 -9.79 -7.05
N ILE A 95 6.37 -8.49 -7.21
CA ILE A 95 5.07 -7.84 -6.96
C ILE A 95 4.30 -7.73 -8.27
N ALA A 96 3.04 -8.14 -8.25
CA ALA A 96 2.14 -8.12 -9.40
C ALA A 96 0.90 -7.24 -9.16
N GLU A 97 0.20 -6.93 -10.25
CA GLU A 97 -1.12 -6.31 -10.18
C GLU A 97 -2.13 -7.25 -9.50
N ASN A 98 -3.10 -6.68 -8.79
CA ASN A 98 -4.07 -7.37 -7.93
C ASN A 98 -3.48 -8.01 -6.66
N ASP A 99 -2.18 -7.91 -6.43
CA ASP A 99 -1.64 -8.20 -5.10
C ASP A 99 -2.19 -7.18 -4.08
N ILE A 100 -2.19 -7.59 -2.82
CA ILE A 100 -2.70 -6.81 -1.69
C ILE A 100 -1.50 -6.43 -0.83
N ALA A 101 -1.26 -5.12 -0.72
CA ALA A 101 -0.31 -4.56 0.23
C ALA A 101 -0.99 -4.32 1.57
N VAL A 102 -0.36 -4.75 2.66
CA VAL A 102 -0.81 -4.55 4.03
C VAL A 102 0.25 -3.73 4.76
N ASP A 103 -0.12 -2.56 5.28
CA ASP A 103 0.80 -1.73 6.06
C ASP A 103 0.96 -2.21 7.50
N ASP A 104 1.91 -1.61 8.21
CA ASP A 104 2.20 -1.82 9.62
C ASP A 104 1.06 -1.38 10.57
N LEU A 105 0.16 -0.52 10.09
CA LEU A 105 -1.05 -0.08 10.79
C LEU A 105 -2.26 -0.99 10.51
N GLY A 106 -2.08 -2.05 9.72
CA GLY A 106 -3.12 -3.01 9.34
C GLY A 106 -4.06 -2.55 8.22
N LYS A 107 -3.79 -1.43 7.55
CA LYS A 107 -4.54 -0.98 6.38
C LYS A 107 -4.19 -1.85 5.17
N ARG A 108 -5.20 -2.09 4.34
CA ARG A 108 -5.11 -2.98 3.18
C ARG A 108 -5.31 -2.18 1.91
N TYR A 109 -4.45 -2.41 0.94
CA TYR A 109 -4.40 -1.70 -0.32
C TYR A 109 -4.39 -2.72 -1.46
N GLN A 110 -5.27 -2.58 -2.43
CA GLN A 110 -5.18 -3.37 -3.66
C GLN A 110 -4.25 -2.67 -4.64
N ILE A 111 -3.30 -3.41 -5.19
CA ILE A 111 -2.37 -2.89 -6.19
C ILE A 111 -3.08 -2.85 -7.54
N ALA A 112 -3.31 -1.63 -8.02
CA ALA A 112 -3.92 -1.36 -9.32
C ALA A 112 -2.89 -1.35 -10.46
N ALA A 113 -1.68 -0.89 -10.19
CA ALA A 113 -0.55 -0.96 -11.13
C ALA A 113 0.76 -1.12 -10.36
N ALA A 114 1.64 -2.00 -10.85
CA ALA A 114 2.96 -2.24 -10.28
C ALA A 114 4.03 -1.89 -11.31
N GLU A 115 4.60 -0.69 -11.22
CA GLU A 115 5.62 -0.22 -12.17
C GLU A 115 7.02 -0.34 -11.58
N TRP A 116 7.93 -0.93 -12.36
CA TRP A 116 9.33 -1.11 -11.97
C TRP A 116 10.18 0.04 -12.47
N THR A 117 10.81 0.76 -11.54
CA THR A 117 11.77 1.83 -11.81
C THR A 117 13.17 1.40 -11.36
N PRO A 118 14.24 2.09 -11.81
CA PRO A 118 15.60 1.84 -11.29
C PRO A 118 15.74 2.00 -9.77
N LEU A 119 14.81 2.71 -9.11
CA LEU A 119 14.82 2.89 -7.66
C LEU A 119 14.02 1.81 -6.93
N GLY A 120 13.20 1.03 -7.64
CA GLY A 120 12.32 -0.01 -7.11
C GLY A 120 10.89 0.07 -7.65
N TYR A 121 9.94 -0.48 -6.92
CA TYR A 121 8.54 -0.49 -7.31
C TYR A 121 7.82 0.81 -6.94
N GLN A 122 7.14 1.40 -7.92
CA GLN A 122 6.11 2.39 -7.71
C GLN A 122 4.74 1.75 -7.90
N LEU A 123 4.04 1.53 -6.78
CA LEU A 123 2.75 0.87 -6.76
C LEU A 123 1.64 1.91 -6.69
N LEU A 124 0.77 1.92 -7.69
CA LEU A 124 -0.51 2.61 -7.59
C LEU A 124 -1.50 1.69 -6.90
N THR A 125 -2.11 2.15 -5.82
CA THR A 125 -2.96 1.33 -4.99
C THR A 125 -4.25 2.02 -4.62
N ASP A 126 -5.32 1.26 -4.42
CA ASP A 126 -6.58 1.75 -3.88
C ASP A 126 -6.82 1.17 -2.49
N LEU A 127 -7.31 2.00 -1.57
CA LEU A 127 -7.64 1.55 -0.22
C LEU A 127 -8.80 0.53 -0.27
N LEU A 128 -8.55 -0.67 0.23
CA LEU A 128 -9.61 -1.65 0.45
C LEU A 128 -10.41 -1.20 1.67
N LYS A 129 -11.74 -1.13 1.52
CA LYS A 129 -12.62 -0.93 2.67
C LYS A 129 -12.50 -2.14 3.60
N PRO A 130 -12.51 -1.93 4.93
CA PRO A 130 -12.51 -3.02 5.90
C PRO A 130 -13.72 -3.95 5.74
#